data_AF-A0A2D9CB09-F1
#
_entry.id   AF-A0A2D9CB09-F1
#
_cell.length_a   1.000
_cell.length_b   1.000
_cell.length_c   1.000
_cell.angle_alpha   90.00
_cell.angle_beta   90.00
_cell.angle_gamma   90.00
#
_symmetry.space_group_name_H-M   'P 1'
#
loop_
_entity.id
_entity.type
_entity.pdbx_description
1 polymer ?
#
loop_
_entity_poly.entity_id
_entity_poly.type
_entity_poly.pdbx_seq_one_letter_code
_entity_poly.pdbx_strand_id
1 'polypeptide(L)'
;MKARLESGKVVKYSRIPSEWKGTKHYIGGFHNATTEELEAEGFFDVITPDYDDVIKEKHNLHFDSDANAFVYDVRNIVISETLAELKEIKIKELKDMAYNKLSRTDWYAIRKAEKGIDIPSDIQTERDAIRTNVSTKEGEINALTTKASVLKYNINL
;
A
#
# COMPACT_ATOMS: atom_id res chain seq x y z
N MET A 1 -4.80 -12.45 -16.55
CA MET A 1 -6.22 -12.53 -16.15
C MET A 1 -7.04 -11.98 -17.30
N LYS A 2 -8.18 -12.58 -17.62
CA LYS A 2 -9.07 -12.08 -18.68
C LYS A 2 -10.42 -11.67 -18.09
N ALA A 3 -11.18 -10.85 -18.80
CA ALA A 3 -12.55 -10.52 -18.45
C ALA A 3 -13.42 -10.45 -19.71
N ARG A 4 -14.73 -10.53 -19.52
CA ARG A 4 -15.74 -10.43 -20.57
C ARG A 4 -17.01 -9.79 -20.02
N LEU A 5 -17.88 -9.33 -20.91
CA LEU A 5 -19.23 -8.92 -20.57
C LEU A 5 -20.19 -10.10 -20.65
N GLU A 6 -20.89 -10.38 -19.54
CA GLU A 6 -21.97 -11.37 -19.47
C GLU A 6 -23.23 -10.70 -18.95
N SER A 7 -24.28 -10.66 -19.77
CA SER A 7 -25.56 -10.03 -19.42
C SER A 7 -25.41 -8.61 -18.85
N GLY A 8 -24.50 -7.82 -19.43
CA GLY A 8 -24.23 -6.44 -19.02
C GLY A 8 -23.35 -6.30 -17.78
N LYS A 9 -22.78 -7.39 -17.24
CA LYS A 9 -21.86 -7.36 -16.10
C LYS A 9 -20.47 -7.79 -16.53
N VAL A 10 -19.45 -7.15 -15.97
CA VAL A 10 -18.06 -7.58 -16.18
C VAL A 10 -17.77 -8.81 -15.32
N VAL A 11 -17.39 -9.91 -15.95
CA VAL A 11 -17.02 -11.18 -15.30
C VAL A 11 -15.52 -11.41 -15.51
N LYS A 12 -14.79 -11.63 -14.41
CA LYS A 12 -13.35 -11.87 -14.41
C LYS A 12 -13.03 -13.36 -14.35
N TYR A 13 -12.03 -13.75 -15.13
CA TYR A 13 -11.51 -15.10 -15.22
C TYR A 13 -10.05 -15.12 -14.80
N SER A 14 -9.80 -15.64 -13.59
CA SER A 14 -8.44 -15.92 -13.11
C SER A 14 -7.76 -16.99 -13.97
N ARG A 15 -8.55 -17.93 -14.49
CA ARG A 15 -8.15 -18.95 -15.47
C ARG A 15 -9.22 -19.05 -16.55
N ILE A 16 -8.79 -19.18 -17.81
CA ILE A 16 -9.71 -19.46 -18.91
C ILE A 16 -10.29 -20.86 -18.75
N PRO A 17 -11.62 -21.05 -18.91
CA PRO A 17 -12.26 -22.36 -18.87
C PRO A 17 -11.68 -23.31 -19.92
N SER A 18 -11.68 -24.62 -19.65
CA SER A 18 -11.32 -25.61 -20.67
C SER A 18 -12.44 -25.83 -21.69
N GLU A 19 -13.68 -25.80 -21.23
CA GLU A 19 -14.89 -25.88 -22.04
C GLU A 19 -15.55 -24.50 -22.11
N TRP A 20 -16.03 -24.12 -23.29
CA TRP A 20 -16.67 -22.83 -23.48
C TRP A 20 -17.82 -22.93 -24.49
N LYS A 21 -18.96 -22.34 -24.14
CA LYS A 21 -20.16 -22.29 -24.99
C LYS A 21 -20.48 -20.82 -25.28
N GLY A 22 -19.83 -20.28 -26.29
CA GLY A 22 -20.08 -18.92 -26.77
C GLY A 22 -20.51 -18.94 -28.23
N THR A 23 -19.84 -18.14 -29.05
CA THR A 23 -20.06 -18.13 -30.51
C THR A 23 -19.69 -19.49 -31.09
N LYS A 24 -18.57 -20.06 -30.62
CA LYS A 24 -18.19 -21.45 -30.88
C LYS A 24 -18.42 -22.31 -29.64
N HIS A 25 -18.57 -23.61 -29.89
CA HIS A 25 -18.68 -24.63 -28.85
C HIS A 25 -17.35 -25.36 -28.69
N TYR A 26 -16.63 -25.05 -27.63
CA TYR A 26 -15.39 -25.71 -27.23
C TYR A 26 -15.71 -26.80 -26.21
N ILE A 27 -15.54 -28.07 -26.61
CA ILE A 27 -15.74 -29.26 -25.75
C ILE A 27 -14.47 -29.54 -24.90
N GLY A 28 -13.40 -28.78 -25.11
CA GLY A 28 -12.16 -28.85 -24.35
C GLY A 28 -11.07 -27.99 -24.98
N GLY A 29 -10.04 -27.66 -24.21
CA GLY A 29 -8.84 -26.97 -24.72
C GLY A 29 -8.97 -25.45 -24.94
N PHE A 30 -10.12 -24.83 -24.62
CA PHE A 30 -10.32 -23.37 -24.80
C PHE A 30 -9.31 -22.52 -24.01
N HIS A 31 -8.81 -23.05 -22.89
CA HIS A 31 -7.75 -22.41 -22.11
C HIS A 31 -6.41 -22.25 -22.85
N ASN A 32 -6.23 -22.92 -23.98
CA ASN A 32 -5.06 -22.80 -24.86
C ASN A 32 -5.37 -22.04 -26.16
N ALA A 33 -6.59 -21.48 -26.30
CA ALA A 33 -6.97 -20.69 -27.46
C ALA A 33 -6.06 -19.47 -27.62
N THR A 34 -5.86 -19.02 -28.85
CA THR A 34 -5.03 -17.83 -29.13
C THR A 34 -5.71 -16.56 -28.62
N THR A 35 -4.95 -15.47 -28.50
CA THR A 35 -5.53 -14.17 -28.09
C THR A 35 -6.69 -13.76 -29.00
N GLU A 36 -6.55 -13.96 -30.32
CA GLU A 36 -7.58 -13.63 -31.31
C GLU A 36 -8.84 -14.49 -31.13
N GLU A 37 -8.68 -15.78 -30.81
CA GLU A 37 -9.81 -16.68 -30.55
C GLU A 37 -10.53 -16.34 -29.23
N LEU A 38 -9.79 -15.94 -28.21
CA LEU A 38 -10.33 -15.48 -26.94
C LEU A 38 -11.10 -14.16 -27.12
N GLU A 39 -10.51 -13.18 -27.83
CA GLU A 39 -11.14 -11.90 -28.13
C GLU A 39 -12.40 -12.06 -29.00
N ALA A 40 -12.39 -12.98 -29.97
CA ALA A 40 -13.58 -13.32 -30.77
C ALA A 40 -14.73 -13.89 -29.92
N GLU A 41 -14.41 -14.54 -28.80
CA GLU A 41 -15.40 -14.99 -27.81
C GLU A 41 -15.72 -13.91 -26.77
N GLY A 42 -15.07 -12.74 -26.82
CA GLY A 42 -15.27 -11.59 -25.94
C GLY A 42 -14.39 -11.58 -24.68
N PHE A 43 -13.34 -12.41 -24.63
CA PHE A 43 -12.37 -12.43 -23.54
C PHE A 43 -11.21 -11.49 -23.85
N PHE A 44 -11.12 -10.40 -23.10
CA PHE A 44 -10.07 -9.40 -23.22
C PHE A 44 -9.20 -9.34 -21.98
N ASP A 45 -8.00 -8.77 -22.10
CA ASP A 45 -7.10 -8.59 -20.95
C ASP A 45 -7.67 -7.64 -19.91
N VAL A 46 -7.26 -7.84 -18.66
CA VAL A 46 -7.57 -6.93 -17.54
C VAL A 46 -6.32 -6.14 -17.21
N ILE A 47 -6.36 -4.83 -17.46
CA ILE A 47 -5.28 -3.89 -17.19
C ILE A 47 -5.60 -3.14 -15.90
N THR A 48 -4.64 -3.13 -14.98
CA THR A 48 -4.67 -2.25 -13.81
C THR A 48 -3.59 -1.19 -14.01
N PRO A 49 -3.94 0.10 -14.15
CA PRO A 49 -2.95 1.16 -14.26
C PRO A 49 -2.02 1.19 -13.05
N ASP A 50 -0.83 1.74 -13.21
CA ASP A 50 0.04 2.03 -12.08
C ASP A 50 -0.55 3.21 -11.29
N TYR A 51 -0.67 3.06 -9.98
CA TYR A 51 -1.17 4.11 -9.10
C TYR A 51 -0.64 3.97 -7.68
N ASP A 52 -0.73 5.08 -6.96
CA ASP A 52 -0.31 5.20 -5.58
C ASP A 52 -1.42 4.73 -4.63
N ASP A 53 -1.33 3.48 -4.16
CA ASP A 53 -2.35 2.83 -3.34
C ASP A 53 -2.58 3.45 -1.96
N VAL A 54 -1.67 4.30 -1.49
CA VAL A 54 -1.82 5.06 -0.25
C VAL A 54 -2.87 6.17 -0.37
N ILE A 55 -3.02 6.75 -1.57
CA ILE A 55 -3.85 7.92 -1.80
C ILE A 55 -4.87 7.75 -2.94
N LYS A 56 -4.77 6.67 -3.69
CA LYS A 56 -5.66 6.34 -4.80
C LYS A 56 -6.13 4.91 -4.67
N GLU A 57 -7.31 4.67 -5.21
CA GLU A 57 -7.89 3.34 -5.29
C GLU A 57 -8.35 3.08 -6.72
N LYS A 58 -8.25 1.81 -7.12
CA LYS A 58 -8.90 1.33 -8.33
C LYS A 58 -10.41 1.22 -8.09
N HIS A 59 -11.19 1.74 -9.02
CA HIS A 59 -12.63 1.57 -9.05
C HIS A 59 -13.07 1.27 -10.48
N ASN A 60 -14.31 0.85 -10.67
CA ASN A 60 -14.96 0.68 -11.96
C ASN A 60 -14.10 -0.02 -13.06
N LEU A 61 -14.30 -1.32 -13.22
CA LEU A 61 -13.72 -2.06 -14.35
C LEU A 61 -14.65 -1.93 -15.55
N HIS A 62 -14.16 -1.36 -16.65
CA HIS A 62 -14.93 -1.15 -17.88
C HIS A 62 -14.12 -1.56 -19.11
N PHE A 63 -14.80 -1.80 -20.23
CA PHE A 63 -14.13 -2.10 -21.49
C PHE A 63 -13.70 -0.80 -22.17
N ASP A 64 -12.41 -0.69 -22.46
CA ASP A 64 -11.80 0.41 -23.19
C ASP A 64 -11.53 -0.07 -24.62
N SER A 65 -12.19 0.56 -25.60
CA SER A 65 -12.06 0.21 -27.02
C SER A 65 -10.70 0.57 -27.61
N ASP A 66 -10.04 1.59 -27.07
CA ASP A 66 -8.75 2.07 -27.57
C ASP A 66 -7.63 1.15 -27.09
N ALA A 67 -7.73 0.67 -25.85
CA ALA A 67 -6.81 -0.33 -25.29
C ALA A 67 -7.17 -1.78 -25.68
N ASN A 68 -8.35 -1.99 -26.28
CA ASN A 68 -8.94 -3.32 -26.54
C ASN A 68 -8.90 -4.24 -25.30
N ALA A 69 -9.19 -3.67 -24.13
CA ALA A 69 -9.00 -4.34 -22.85
C ALA A 69 -9.99 -3.84 -21.77
N PHE A 70 -10.17 -4.61 -20.71
CA PHE A 70 -10.85 -4.15 -19.51
C PHE A 70 -9.89 -3.37 -18.62
N VAL A 71 -10.17 -2.09 -18.39
CA VAL A 71 -9.29 -1.19 -17.64
C VAL A 71 -9.99 -0.74 -16.34
N TYR A 72 -9.23 -0.70 -15.24
CA TYR A 72 -9.71 -0.08 -14.00
C TYR A 72 -9.54 1.44 -14.07
N ASP A 73 -10.58 2.16 -13.68
CA ASP A 73 -10.45 3.58 -13.34
C ASP A 73 -9.67 3.74 -12.03
N VAL A 74 -9.00 4.88 -11.87
CA VAL A 74 -8.27 5.23 -10.66
C VAL A 74 -8.79 6.57 -10.15
N ARG A 75 -9.16 6.62 -8.87
CA ARG A 75 -9.58 7.86 -8.19
C ARG A 75 -8.83 8.04 -6.89
N ASN A 76 -8.88 9.26 -6.35
CA ASN A 76 -8.31 9.55 -5.03
C ASN A 76 -9.17 8.93 -3.92
N ILE A 77 -8.50 8.37 -2.91
CA ILE A 77 -9.11 7.92 -1.66
C ILE A 77 -9.58 9.15 -0.88
N VAL A 78 -10.75 9.05 -0.26
CA VAL A 78 -11.24 10.05 0.68
C VAL A 78 -10.54 9.86 2.02
N ILE A 79 -9.52 10.68 2.30
CA ILE A 79 -8.85 10.72 3.60
C ILE A 79 -9.58 11.73 4.49
N SER A 80 -10.28 11.22 5.51
CA SER A 80 -11.12 12.00 6.43
C SER A 80 -10.32 13.00 7.26
N GLU A 81 -9.14 12.60 7.70
CA GLU A 81 -8.27 13.37 8.58
C GLU A 81 -7.70 14.58 7.86
N THR A 82 -7.59 15.70 8.56
CA THR A 82 -6.86 16.87 8.12
C THR A 82 -5.36 16.59 8.04
N LEU A 83 -4.61 17.47 7.34
CA LEU A 83 -3.16 17.36 7.30
C LEU A 83 -2.53 17.45 8.70
N ALA A 84 -3.09 18.26 9.59
CA ALA A 84 -2.59 18.41 10.96
C ALA A 84 -2.80 17.12 11.77
N GLU A 85 -3.99 16.53 11.73
CA GLU A 85 -4.30 15.27 12.42
C GLU A 85 -3.40 14.12 11.91
N LEU A 86 -3.15 14.04 10.60
CA LEU A 86 -2.23 13.03 10.06
C LEU A 86 -0.80 13.20 10.57
N LYS A 87 -0.31 14.45 10.72
CA LYS A 87 1.01 14.70 11.29
C LYS A 87 1.06 14.26 12.75
N GLU A 88 0.04 14.59 13.54
CA GLU A 88 -0.05 14.17 14.94
C GLU A 88 -0.06 12.65 15.08
N ILE A 89 -0.85 11.94 14.27
CA ILE A 89 -0.89 10.48 14.21
C ILE A 89 0.50 9.92 13.88
N LYS A 90 1.16 10.44 12.83
CA LYS A 90 2.47 9.96 12.39
C LYS A 90 3.57 10.19 13.44
N ILE A 91 3.55 11.35 14.11
CA ILE A 91 4.48 11.67 15.20
C ILE A 91 4.22 10.76 16.41
N LYS A 92 2.96 10.43 16.70
CA LYS A 92 2.61 9.47 17.75
C LYS A 92 3.18 8.09 17.44
N GLU A 93 2.97 7.56 16.23
CA GLU A 93 3.53 6.28 15.81
C GLU A 93 5.07 6.25 15.92
N LEU A 94 5.74 7.32 15.51
CA LEU A 94 7.20 7.48 15.65
C LEU A 94 7.63 7.42 17.12
N LYS A 95 6.93 8.12 18.02
CA LYS A 95 7.22 8.14 19.47
C LYS A 95 6.95 6.79 20.12
N ASP A 96 5.89 6.08 19.71
CA ASP A 96 5.59 4.73 20.17
C ASP A 96 6.71 3.74 19.77
N MET A 97 7.27 3.87 18.57
CA MET A 97 8.42 3.07 18.14
C MET A 97 9.66 3.35 19.01
N ALA A 98 9.93 4.63 19.28
CA ALA A 98 11.05 5.03 20.13
C ALA A 98 10.88 4.50 21.56
N TYR A 99 9.68 4.61 22.13
CA TYR A 99 9.34 4.08 23.44
C TYR A 99 9.64 2.57 23.52
N ASN A 100 9.17 1.79 22.55
CA ASN A 100 9.42 0.35 22.51
C ASN A 100 10.92 0.02 22.48
N LYS A 101 11.73 0.75 21.70
CA LYS A 101 13.19 0.55 21.65
C LYS A 101 13.88 0.93 22.96
N LEU A 102 13.54 2.10 23.52
CA LEU A 102 14.16 2.63 24.74
C LEU A 102 13.79 1.84 25.99
N SER A 103 12.57 1.29 26.06
CA SER A 103 12.07 0.53 27.21
C SER A 103 12.99 -0.62 27.63
N ARG A 104 13.68 -1.24 26.66
CA ARG A 104 14.63 -2.34 26.88
C ARG A 104 15.82 -1.95 27.76
N THR A 105 16.17 -0.66 27.78
CA THR A 105 17.33 -0.11 28.49
C THR A 105 16.97 0.96 29.50
N ASP A 106 15.68 1.21 29.75
CA ASP A 106 15.24 2.27 30.67
C ASP A 106 15.66 2.03 32.12
N TRP A 107 15.84 0.77 32.52
CA TRP A 107 16.36 0.44 33.84
C TRP A 107 17.75 1.02 34.11
N TYR A 108 18.58 1.23 33.08
CA TYR A 108 19.87 1.92 33.23
C TYR A 108 19.70 3.40 33.57
N ALA A 109 18.71 4.06 32.96
CA ALA A 109 18.39 5.45 33.26
C ALA A 109 17.82 5.59 34.68
N ILE A 110 16.94 4.66 35.09
CA ILE A 110 16.44 4.59 36.47
C ILE A 110 17.59 4.37 37.45
N ARG A 111 18.47 3.39 37.20
CA ARG A 111 19.65 3.13 38.04
C ARG A 111 20.55 4.35 38.19
N LYS A 112 20.77 5.09 37.11
CA LYS A 112 21.54 6.34 37.14
C LYS A 112 20.87 7.40 38.01
N ALA A 113 19.55 7.57 37.88
CA ALA A 113 18.79 8.53 38.68
C ALA A 113 18.76 8.17 40.18
N GLU A 114 18.61 6.89 40.51
CA GLU A 114 18.48 6.42 41.90
C GLU A 114 19.81 6.28 42.62
N LYS A 115 20.86 5.84 41.92
CA LYS A 115 22.13 5.43 42.54
C LYS A 115 23.35 6.19 42.01
N GLY A 116 23.19 7.09 41.05
CA GLY A 116 24.28 7.82 40.42
C GLY A 116 25.22 6.95 39.59
N ILE A 117 24.86 5.69 39.31
CA ILE A 117 25.69 4.78 38.51
C ILE A 117 25.51 5.09 37.04
N ASP A 118 26.61 5.39 36.35
CA ASP A 118 26.57 5.73 34.94
C ASP A 118 25.99 4.62 34.05
N ILE A 119 25.37 5.08 32.96
CA ILE A 119 24.87 4.22 31.89
C ILE A 119 26.08 3.77 31.07
N PRO A 120 26.20 2.46 30.71
CA PRO A 120 27.24 1.99 29.80
C PRO A 120 27.28 2.84 28.52
N SER A 121 28.48 3.18 28.06
CA SER A 121 28.67 4.17 26.99
C SER A 121 27.99 3.78 25.68
N ASP A 122 28.05 2.49 25.33
CA ASP A 122 27.36 1.91 24.18
C ASP A 122 25.84 2.09 24.25
N ILE A 123 25.24 1.83 25.42
CA ILE A 123 23.81 2.01 25.66
C ILE A 123 23.43 3.48 25.63
N GLN A 124 24.24 4.36 26.22
CA GLN A 124 24.01 5.80 26.17
C GLN A 124 24.02 6.29 24.72
N THR A 125 25.01 5.87 23.92
CA THR A 125 25.11 6.22 22.50
C THR A 125 23.89 5.74 21.71
N GLU A 126 23.43 4.50 21.91
CA GLU A 126 22.24 3.98 21.23
C GLU A 126 20.98 4.78 21.59
N ARG A 127 20.77 5.06 22.88
CA ARG A 127 19.61 5.84 23.35
C ARG A 127 19.61 7.26 22.79
N ASP A 128 20.78 7.90 22.72
CA ASP A 128 20.90 9.26 22.18
C ASP A 128 20.72 9.30 20.66
N ALA A 129 21.18 8.27 19.94
CA ALA A 129 20.91 8.11 18.52
C ALA A 129 19.39 7.99 18.24
N ILE A 130 18.67 7.17 19.03
CA ILE A 130 17.21 7.04 18.93
C ILE A 130 16.52 8.40 19.15
N ARG A 131 16.88 9.15 20.20
CA ARG A 131 16.29 10.47 20.47
C ARG A 131 16.58 11.49 19.37
N THR A 132 17.81 11.49 18.85
CA THR A 132 18.21 12.35 17.74
C THR A 132 17.38 12.03 16.49
N ASN A 133 17.24 10.75 16.15
CA ASN A 133 16.40 10.32 15.03
C ASN A 133 14.95 10.75 15.22
N VAL A 134 14.37 10.58 16.41
CA VAL A 134 13.00 11.04 16.69
C VAL A 134 12.86 12.55 16.48
N SER A 135 13.77 13.35 17.04
CA SER A 135 13.72 14.81 16.91
C SER A 135 13.82 15.25 15.45
N THR A 136 14.74 14.66 14.69
CA THR A 136 14.91 14.95 13.26
C THR A 136 13.64 14.61 12.48
N LYS A 137 13.13 13.38 12.67
CA LYS A 137 11.94 12.90 11.95
C LYS A 137 10.67 13.68 12.32
N GLU A 138 10.51 14.08 13.58
CA GLU A 138 9.40 14.95 14.00
C GLU A 138 9.45 16.32 13.30
N GLY A 139 10.65 16.90 13.16
CA GLY A 139 10.85 18.12 12.37
C GLY A 139 10.49 17.93 10.89
N GLU A 140 10.94 16.83 10.30
CA GLU A 140 10.62 16.49 8.90
C GLU A 140 9.11 16.30 8.69
N ILE A 141 8.42 15.55 9.55
CA ILE A 141 6.96 15.34 9.46
C ILE A 141 6.21 16.68 9.57
N ASN A 142 6.62 17.54 10.49
CA ASN A 142 6.00 18.85 10.67
C ASN A 142 6.18 19.75 9.45
N ALA A 143 7.29 19.61 8.71
CA ALA A 143 7.54 20.36 7.48
C ALA A 143 6.74 19.88 6.27
N LEU A 144 6.14 18.69 6.31
CA LEU A 144 5.39 18.13 5.17
C LEU A 144 4.12 18.96 4.86
N THR A 145 3.83 19.15 3.57
CA THR A 145 2.74 20.02 3.11
C THR A 145 1.56 19.26 2.48
N THR A 146 1.66 17.94 2.31
CA THR A 146 0.61 17.13 1.67
C THR A 146 0.23 15.93 2.54
N LYS A 147 -1.04 15.50 2.48
CA LYS A 147 -1.49 14.28 3.19
C LYS A 147 -0.71 13.05 2.71
N ALA A 148 -0.48 12.96 1.40
CA ALA A 148 0.27 11.89 0.75
C ALA A 148 1.69 11.74 1.33
N SER A 149 2.41 12.86 1.46
CA SER A 149 3.78 12.81 1.98
C SER A 149 3.82 12.39 3.44
N VAL A 150 2.83 12.79 4.25
CA VAL A 150 2.75 12.38 5.66
C VAL A 150 2.45 10.88 5.79
N LEU A 151 1.47 10.37 5.04
CA LEU A 151 1.10 8.95 5.08
C LEU A 151 2.26 8.04 4.66
N LYS A 152 3.07 8.49 3.71
CA LYS A 152 4.21 7.74 3.17
C LYS A 152 5.51 7.91 3.95
N TYR A 153 5.53 8.80 4.92
CA TYR A 153 6.76 9.14 5.63
C TYR A 153 7.28 7.93 6.42
N ASN A 154 8.56 7.59 6.24
CA ASN A 154 9.20 6.46 6.89
C ASN A 154 9.66 6.81 8.31
N ILE A 155 9.03 6.19 9.30
CA ILE A 155 9.28 6.40 10.73
C ILE A 155 10.24 5.39 11.37
N ASN A 156 10.86 4.49 10.60
CA ASN A 156 11.79 3.51 11.16
C ASN A 156 12.99 4.17 11.85
N LEU A 157 13.33 3.67 13.05
CA LEU A 157 14.40 4.16 13.93
C LEU A 157 15.63 3.26 13.96
#